data_AF-U6RPM8-F1
#
_entry.id   AF-U6RPM8-F1
#
_cell.length_a   1.000
_cell.length_b   1.000
_cell.length_c   1.000
_cell.angle_alpha   90.00
_cell.angle_beta   90.00
_cell.angle_gamma   90.00
#
_symmetry.space_group_name_H-M   'P 1'
#
loop_
_entity.id
_entity.type
_entity.pdbx_description
1 polymer ?
#
loop_
_entity_poly.entity_id
_entity_poly.type
_entity_poly.pdbx_seq_one_letter_code
_entity_poly.pdbx_strand_id
1 'polypeptide(L)'
;MKKRMNIVMVALLTILASCSTNYQMVTRVHKDGTVEKEVWALADSAFLAGDSNHNPFLFRLGKDWEVEELDSCIETDFFGETGKLNLKACKTRNGLEGMDFFSAKEKWMRPLAVPEEKLEKHFRWFYTYYTYTCDFQEIKDKGPIPMDKYLSKAEQLFLLQGKADGYAGMNGVELINSLEDTEQRFLEWFYHTQFEMSYGIVEHFLKKTPAELTYLSRLEKDKEEIFRSDGNRKKEMECSPEYICRLLDKRYQTAVFGNLYKDYARQMEQLFEEKCIATQLFEYQIKFELSMPGELLSSNTVSAEDGMLVWKVDAYRVLADNYRLQAESRVMNIWAFVLTGLLLAVALILFIPTR
;
A
#
# COMPACT_ATOMS: atom_id res chain seq x y z
N MET A 1 8.70 -39.36 -12.34
CA MET A 1 8.10 -38.66 -11.19
C MET A 1 7.36 -37.45 -11.75
N LYS A 2 6.03 -37.58 -11.92
CA LYS A 2 5.19 -36.66 -12.68
C LYS A 2 3.89 -36.47 -11.91
N LYS A 3 3.32 -35.27 -12.02
CA LYS A 3 1.94 -34.89 -11.64
C LYS A 3 1.67 -34.75 -10.14
N ARG A 4 2.18 -33.67 -9.56
CA ARG A 4 1.55 -32.90 -8.47
C ARG A 4 2.16 -31.50 -8.39
N MET A 5 2.44 -30.90 -9.55
CA MET A 5 2.85 -29.50 -9.62
C MET A 5 1.58 -28.67 -9.40
N ASN A 6 1.30 -28.45 -8.12
CA ASN A 6 0.53 -27.36 -7.53
C ASN A 6 -0.38 -26.59 -8.50
N ILE A 7 -1.55 -27.16 -8.81
CA ILE A 7 -2.73 -26.34 -9.15
C ILE A 7 -3.05 -25.37 -7.99
N VAL A 8 -2.58 -25.69 -6.77
CA VAL A 8 -2.60 -24.81 -5.59
C VAL A 8 -1.71 -23.57 -5.76
N MET A 9 -0.59 -23.62 -6.51
CA MET A 9 0.30 -22.44 -6.68
C MET A 9 -0.30 -21.39 -7.61
N VAL A 10 -1.04 -21.80 -8.65
CA VAL A 10 -1.66 -20.85 -9.58
C VAL A 10 -2.88 -20.17 -8.95
N ALA A 11 -3.55 -20.83 -8.01
CA ALA A 11 -4.60 -20.22 -7.20
C ALA A 11 -4.06 -19.29 -6.10
N LEU A 12 -2.77 -19.40 -5.75
CA LEU A 12 -2.12 -18.56 -4.75
C LEU A 12 -1.76 -17.14 -5.26
N LEU A 13 -1.87 -16.88 -6.56
CA LEU A 13 -1.49 -15.59 -7.14
C LEU A 13 -2.61 -14.53 -7.13
N THR A 14 -3.78 -14.79 -6.52
CA THR A 14 -4.99 -13.92 -6.64
C THR A 14 -5.75 -13.66 -5.33
N ILE A 15 -5.13 -13.72 -4.15
CA ILE A 15 -5.86 -14.17 -2.94
C ILE A 15 -6.45 -13.08 -2.02
N LEU A 16 -6.18 -11.79 -2.24
CA LEU A 16 -6.90 -10.69 -1.54
C LEU A 16 -7.50 -9.64 -2.49
N ALA A 17 -7.29 -9.76 -3.80
CA ALA A 17 -7.63 -8.75 -4.80
C ALA A 17 -8.70 -9.21 -5.79
N SER A 18 -9.70 -10.01 -5.35
CA SER A 18 -10.79 -10.44 -6.25
C SER A 18 -11.60 -9.26 -6.82
N CYS A 19 -11.55 -8.09 -6.17
CA CYS A 19 -12.02 -6.81 -6.67
C CYS A 19 -11.09 -5.72 -6.13
N SER A 20 -10.11 -5.26 -6.93
CA SER A 20 -9.29 -4.11 -6.56
C SER A 20 -10.11 -2.82 -6.74
N THR A 21 -10.18 -2.00 -5.68
CA THR A 21 -10.64 -0.61 -5.81
C THR A 21 -9.44 0.21 -6.27
N ASN A 22 -9.54 0.72 -7.50
CA ASN A 22 -8.44 1.38 -8.18
C ASN A 22 -8.55 2.91 -8.09
N TYR A 23 -7.41 3.55 -7.84
CA TYR A 23 -7.25 5.00 -7.85
C TYR A 23 -6.12 5.41 -8.77
N GLN A 24 -6.31 6.49 -9.53
CA GLN A 24 -5.19 7.15 -10.22
C GLN A 24 -4.87 8.43 -9.45
N MET A 25 -3.61 8.59 -9.05
CA MET A 25 -3.12 9.78 -8.35
C MET A 25 -2.07 10.45 -9.23
N VAL A 26 -2.39 11.64 -9.72
CA VAL A 26 -1.49 12.43 -10.57
C VAL A 26 -0.94 13.59 -9.76
N THR A 27 0.39 13.73 -9.78
CA THR A 27 1.11 14.83 -9.16
C THR A 27 1.87 15.59 -10.23
N ARG A 28 1.67 16.91 -10.33
CA ARG A 28 2.43 17.75 -11.25
C ARG A 28 3.19 18.82 -10.48
N VAL A 29 4.51 18.79 -10.60
CA VAL A 29 5.40 19.79 -9.99
C VAL A 29 5.73 20.84 -11.05
N HIS A 30 5.44 22.10 -10.76
CA HIS A 30 5.69 23.21 -11.68
C HIS A 30 7.00 23.96 -11.37
N LYS A 31 7.48 24.73 -12.35
CA LYS A 31 8.76 25.49 -12.25
C LYS A 31 8.74 26.56 -11.16
N ASP A 32 7.58 27.10 -10.81
CA ASP A 32 7.47 28.07 -9.72
C ASP A 32 7.59 27.40 -8.34
N GLY A 33 7.35 26.09 -8.24
CA GLY A 33 7.32 25.34 -6.98
C GLY A 33 5.89 25.00 -6.53
N THR A 34 4.88 25.36 -7.32
CA THR A 34 3.51 24.89 -7.10
C THR A 34 3.40 23.41 -7.44
N VAL A 35 2.53 22.72 -6.70
CA VAL A 35 2.22 21.31 -6.92
C VAL A 35 0.71 21.16 -7.06
N GLU A 36 0.31 20.57 -8.17
CA GLU A 36 -1.06 20.15 -8.46
C GLU A 36 -1.21 18.66 -8.14
N LYS A 37 -2.32 18.31 -7.48
CA LYS A 37 -2.75 16.94 -7.20
C LYS A 37 -4.09 16.70 -7.86
N GLU A 38 -4.19 15.60 -8.59
CA GLU A 38 -5.45 15.02 -9.03
C GLU A 38 -5.57 13.61 -8.46
N VAL A 39 -6.75 13.27 -7.94
CA VAL A 39 -7.07 11.90 -7.58
C VAL A 39 -8.36 11.51 -8.28
N TRP A 40 -8.29 10.41 -9.01
CA TRP A 40 -9.40 9.88 -9.79
C TRP A 40 -9.89 8.59 -9.16
N ALA A 41 -11.21 8.42 -9.11
CA ALA A 41 -11.87 7.28 -8.52
C ALA A 41 -13.14 6.89 -9.28
N LEU A 42 -13.67 5.72 -8.97
CA LEU A 42 -15.02 5.32 -9.31
C LEU A 42 -15.99 5.69 -8.17
N ALA A 43 -16.87 6.65 -8.42
CA ALA A 43 -17.97 7.02 -7.56
C ALA A 43 -19.23 6.21 -7.90
N ASP A 44 -19.96 5.79 -6.87
CA ASP A 44 -21.27 5.18 -7.03
C ASP A 44 -22.38 6.23 -7.24
N SER A 45 -23.58 5.77 -7.60
CA SER A 45 -24.71 6.65 -7.85
C SER A 45 -25.18 7.43 -6.61
N ALA A 46 -24.92 6.94 -5.39
CA ALA A 46 -25.30 7.63 -4.17
C ALA A 46 -24.42 8.86 -3.94
N PHE A 47 -23.10 8.73 -4.16
CA PHE A 47 -22.19 9.87 -4.12
C PHE A 47 -22.53 10.92 -5.18
N LEU A 48 -22.79 10.48 -6.42
CA LEU A 48 -23.16 11.38 -7.52
C LEU A 48 -24.50 12.10 -7.26
N ALA A 49 -25.42 11.48 -6.51
CA ALA A 49 -26.66 12.10 -6.06
C ALA A 49 -26.47 13.05 -4.86
N GLY A 50 -25.25 13.22 -4.35
CA GLY A 50 -24.89 14.15 -3.28
C GLY A 50 -24.72 13.53 -1.89
N ASP A 51 -24.75 12.20 -1.75
CA ASP A 51 -24.49 11.56 -0.45
C ASP A 51 -22.99 11.47 -0.16
N SER A 52 -22.52 12.43 0.66
CA SER A 52 -21.11 12.47 1.10
C SER A 52 -20.64 11.25 1.93
N ASN A 53 -21.54 10.41 2.47
CA ASN A 53 -21.16 9.19 3.17
C ASN A 53 -20.56 8.15 2.22
N HIS A 54 -20.96 8.21 0.95
CA HIS A 54 -20.47 7.38 -0.14
C HIS A 54 -19.20 7.94 -0.79
N ASN A 55 -18.44 8.81 -0.09
CA ASN A 55 -17.17 9.33 -0.57
C ASN A 55 -16.25 8.18 -1.06
N PRO A 56 -15.88 8.15 -2.36
CA PRO A 56 -15.12 7.05 -2.95
C PRO A 56 -13.63 7.12 -2.63
N PHE A 57 -13.13 8.24 -2.12
CA PHE A 57 -11.71 8.43 -1.84
C PHE A 57 -11.30 7.89 -0.44
N LEU A 58 -10.04 7.46 -0.32
CA LEU A 58 -9.41 7.07 0.96
C LEU A 58 -9.19 8.26 1.92
N PHE A 59 -9.39 9.48 1.44
CA PHE A 59 -9.24 10.72 2.19
C PHE A 59 -10.54 11.53 2.21
N ARG A 60 -10.61 12.49 3.13
CA ARG A 60 -11.73 13.40 3.29
C ARG A 60 -11.64 14.52 2.27
N LEU A 61 -12.73 14.75 1.55
CA LEU A 61 -12.92 15.92 0.69
C LEU A 61 -13.19 17.14 1.59
N GLY A 62 -12.12 17.89 1.89
CA GLY A 62 -12.22 19.20 2.53
C GLY A 62 -12.67 20.29 1.56
N LYS A 63 -12.92 21.52 2.07
CA LYS A 63 -13.38 22.66 1.27
C LYS A 63 -12.40 23.10 0.17
N ASP A 64 -11.12 22.74 0.31
CA ASP A 64 -10.05 23.13 -0.62
C ASP A 64 -9.91 22.16 -1.81
N TRP A 65 -10.74 21.11 -1.88
CA TRP A 65 -10.77 20.19 -3.02
C TRP A 65 -11.84 20.62 -4.00
N GLU A 66 -11.46 20.76 -5.26
CA GLU A 66 -12.38 20.90 -6.38
C GLU A 66 -12.74 19.51 -6.89
N VAL A 67 -14.02 19.19 -6.98
CA VAL A 67 -14.48 17.86 -7.40
C VAL A 67 -15.27 17.99 -8.69
N GLU A 68 -14.90 17.19 -9.68
CA GLU A 68 -15.46 17.17 -11.03
C GLU A 68 -15.96 15.77 -11.35
N GLU A 69 -17.25 15.65 -11.68
CA GLU A 69 -17.80 14.46 -12.33
C GLU A 69 -17.47 14.50 -13.82
N LEU A 70 -16.98 13.38 -14.35
CA LEU A 70 -16.62 13.29 -15.76
C LEU A 70 -17.87 13.09 -16.63
N ASP A 71 -17.90 13.72 -17.81
CA ASP A 71 -18.97 13.54 -18.80
C ASP A 71 -19.18 12.06 -19.19
N SER A 72 -18.12 11.26 -19.11
CA SER A 72 -18.18 9.82 -19.32
C SER A 72 -17.15 9.08 -18.48
N CYS A 73 -17.48 7.84 -18.11
CA CYS A 73 -16.57 6.96 -17.41
C CYS A 73 -15.39 6.60 -18.31
N ILE A 74 -14.18 6.80 -17.82
CA ILE A 74 -12.93 6.46 -18.51
C ILE A 74 -12.41 5.11 -18.03
N GLU A 75 -11.75 4.39 -18.92
CA GLU A 75 -11.05 3.14 -18.61
C GLU A 75 -9.55 3.40 -18.53
N THR A 76 -8.89 2.82 -17.54
CA THR A 76 -7.45 3.02 -17.26
C THR A 76 -6.82 1.69 -16.92
N ASP A 77 -5.62 1.44 -17.45
CA ASP A 77 -4.81 0.28 -17.06
C ASP A 77 -4.15 0.53 -15.70
N PHE A 78 -4.40 -0.39 -14.78
CA PHE A 78 -3.81 -0.46 -13.46
C PHE A 78 -2.91 -1.70 -13.36
N PHE A 79 -1.86 -1.74 -14.19
CA PHE A 79 -0.85 -2.79 -14.21
C PHE A 79 -1.40 -4.15 -14.68
N GLY A 80 -2.15 -4.14 -15.78
CA GLY A 80 -2.79 -5.32 -16.37
C GLY A 80 -4.26 -5.52 -15.97
N GLU A 81 -4.78 -4.70 -15.06
CA GLU A 81 -6.18 -4.67 -14.67
C GLU A 81 -6.85 -3.39 -15.20
N THR A 82 -7.90 -3.51 -16.00
CA THR A 82 -8.66 -2.35 -16.46
C THR A 82 -9.62 -1.88 -15.37
N GLY A 83 -9.41 -0.65 -14.88
CA GLY A 83 -10.27 0.02 -13.92
C GLY A 83 -11.09 1.13 -14.57
N LYS A 84 -12.24 1.45 -13.98
CA LYS A 84 -13.15 2.50 -14.42
C LYS A 84 -13.06 3.70 -13.48
N LEU A 85 -13.10 4.91 -14.02
CA LEU A 85 -13.05 6.17 -13.26
C LEU A 85 -14.11 7.13 -13.79
N ASN A 86 -14.82 7.83 -12.91
CA ASN A 86 -15.87 8.80 -13.29
C ASN A 86 -15.84 10.08 -12.45
N LEU A 87 -14.92 10.17 -11.48
CA LEU A 87 -14.81 11.31 -10.59
C LEU A 87 -13.35 11.71 -10.43
N LYS A 88 -13.08 13.01 -10.44
CA LYS A 88 -11.77 13.61 -10.22
C LYS A 88 -11.84 14.62 -9.07
N ALA A 89 -10.89 14.55 -8.15
CA ALA A 89 -10.67 15.56 -7.12
C ALA A 89 -9.33 16.26 -7.36
N CYS A 90 -9.34 17.58 -7.46
CA CYS A 90 -8.18 18.42 -7.73
C CYS A 90 -7.86 19.35 -6.56
N LYS A 91 -6.56 19.57 -6.33
CA LYS A 91 -6.08 20.53 -5.33
C LYS A 91 -4.67 21.01 -5.68
N THR A 92 -4.45 22.31 -5.56
CA THR A 92 -3.14 22.93 -5.84
C THR A 92 -2.60 23.63 -4.59
N ARG A 93 -1.30 23.50 -4.34
CA ARG A 93 -0.61 24.16 -3.22
C ARG A 93 0.77 24.66 -3.61
N ASN A 94 1.31 25.60 -2.84
CA ASN A 94 2.72 25.91 -2.89
C ASN A 94 3.50 24.81 -2.18
N GLY A 95 4.20 23.96 -2.94
CA GLY A 95 4.88 22.79 -2.37
C GLY A 95 6.09 23.14 -1.50
N LEU A 96 6.56 24.39 -1.54
CA LEU A 96 7.68 24.88 -0.73
C LEU A 96 7.24 25.35 0.67
N GLU A 97 5.93 25.55 0.89
CA GLU A 97 5.36 26.00 2.18
C GLU A 97 4.71 24.85 2.97
N GLY A 98 4.49 23.70 2.35
CA GLY A 98 3.96 22.49 2.98
C GLY A 98 3.14 21.63 2.01
N MET A 99 3.16 20.31 2.23
CA MET A 99 2.58 19.32 1.31
C MET A 99 1.43 18.52 1.95
N ASP A 100 0.72 19.11 2.91
CA ASP A 100 -0.42 18.46 3.59
C ASP A 100 -1.68 18.52 2.72
N PHE A 101 -1.73 17.69 1.68
CA PHE A 101 -2.89 17.61 0.78
C PHE A 101 -4.06 16.85 1.39
N PHE A 102 -3.74 15.76 2.10
CA PHE A 102 -4.69 14.70 2.43
C PHE A 102 -5.01 14.64 3.92
N SER A 103 -6.19 14.08 4.22
CA SER A 103 -6.59 13.69 5.57
C SER A 103 -7.37 12.40 5.45
N ALA A 104 -6.89 11.32 6.05
CA ALA A 104 -7.51 10.00 5.88
C ALA A 104 -8.98 10.01 6.30
N LYS A 105 -9.83 9.28 5.55
CA LYS A 105 -11.24 9.08 5.89
C LYS A 105 -11.34 8.42 7.26
N GLU A 106 -10.62 7.31 7.41
CA GLU A 106 -10.45 6.55 8.64
C GLU A 106 -8.97 6.41 9.04
N LYS A 107 -8.70 6.22 10.34
CA LYS A 107 -7.33 6.11 10.86
C LYS A 107 -6.54 4.96 10.22
N TRP A 108 -7.19 3.83 9.98
CA TRP A 108 -6.56 2.63 9.41
C TRP A 108 -6.21 2.80 7.93
N MET A 109 -6.83 3.75 7.21
CA MET A 109 -6.53 4.04 5.80
C MET A 109 -5.28 4.89 5.59
N ARG A 110 -4.73 5.49 6.66
CA ARG A 110 -3.57 6.40 6.60
C ARG A 110 -2.38 5.90 5.76
N PRO A 111 -1.94 4.63 5.85
CA PRO A 111 -0.80 4.13 5.08
C PRO A 111 -0.87 4.38 3.57
N LEU A 112 -2.08 4.33 2.99
CA LEU A 112 -2.32 4.57 1.57
C LEU A 112 -2.94 5.94 1.27
N ALA A 113 -3.64 6.54 2.24
CA ALA A 113 -4.39 7.77 2.03
C ALA A 113 -3.57 9.06 2.22
N VAL A 114 -2.55 9.04 3.07
CA VAL A 114 -1.83 10.26 3.50
C VAL A 114 -0.32 10.00 3.46
N PRO A 115 0.31 10.05 2.27
CA PRO A 115 1.76 10.00 2.19
C PRO A 115 2.40 11.27 2.78
N GLU A 116 3.63 11.13 3.26
CA GLU A 116 4.47 12.26 3.66
C GLU A 116 5.21 12.79 2.42
N GLU A 117 4.89 14.00 2.00
CA GLU A 117 5.42 14.57 0.76
C GLU A 117 6.36 15.73 1.04
N LYS A 118 7.39 15.88 0.19
CA LYS A 118 8.32 17.01 0.25
C LYS A 118 8.74 17.41 -1.16
N LEU A 119 8.82 18.71 -1.37
CA LEU A 119 9.43 19.32 -2.55
C LEU A 119 10.57 20.24 -2.13
N GLU A 120 11.77 19.95 -2.62
CA GLU A 120 12.91 20.83 -2.47
C GLU A 120 13.24 21.51 -3.81
N LYS A 121 13.57 22.81 -3.74
CA LYS A 121 13.96 23.62 -4.89
C LYS A 121 15.30 24.28 -4.61
N HIS A 122 16.32 23.91 -5.38
CA HIS A 122 17.69 24.38 -5.22
C HIS A 122 18.14 25.19 -6.43
N PHE A 123 18.21 26.51 -6.29
CA PHE A 123 18.72 27.38 -7.35
C PHE A 123 20.25 27.28 -7.46
N ARG A 124 20.76 27.07 -8.68
CA ARG A 124 22.13 27.38 -9.08
C ARG A 124 22.08 28.33 -10.27
N TRP A 125 23.14 29.09 -10.51
CA TRP A 125 23.15 30.16 -11.52
C TRP A 125 22.51 29.75 -12.86
N PHE A 126 23.00 28.67 -13.47
CA PHE A 126 22.50 28.19 -14.77
C PHE A 126 21.31 27.24 -14.68
N TYR A 127 21.11 26.55 -13.56
CA TYR A 127 20.09 25.51 -13.42
C TYR A 127 19.42 25.58 -12.07
N THR A 128 18.11 25.40 -12.05
CA THR A 128 17.34 25.17 -10.83
C THR A 128 16.98 23.69 -10.73
N TYR A 129 17.29 23.07 -9.59
CA TYR A 129 17.06 21.65 -9.33
C TYR A 129 15.82 21.46 -8.47
N TYR A 130 15.10 20.37 -8.72
CA TYR A 130 13.91 19.98 -7.99
C TYR A 130 14.08 18.54 -7.51
N THR A 131 13.81 18.31 -6.23
CA THR A 131 13.74 16.97 -5.65
C THR A 131 12.37 16.79 -5.03
N TYR A 132 11.63 15.79 -5.52
CA TYR A 132 10.32 15.43 -4.99
C TYR A 132 10.40 14.05 -4.32
N THR A 133 9.86 13.94 -3.12
CA THR A 133 9.70 12.68 -2.39
C THR A 133 8.27 12.51 -1.90
N CYS A 134 7.76 11.29 -1.96
CA CYS A 134 6.45 10.89 -1.45
C CYS A 134 6.61 9.57 -0.69
N ASP A 135 6.44 9.61 0.63
CA ASP A 135 6.65 8.47 1.53
C ASP A 135 5.31 7.93 2.04
N PHE A 136 4.86 6.81 1.47
CA PHE A 136 3.73 6.06 2.01
C PHE A 136 4.19 5.30 3.27
N GLN A 137 3.45 5.45 4.35
CA GLN A 137 3.87 4.97 5.67
C GLN A 137 3.56 3.49 5.86
N GLU A 138 4.43 2.79 6.59
CA GLU A 138 4.29 1.38 6.93
C GLU A 138 2.95 1.10 7.66
N ILE A 139 2.29 0.00 7.29
CA ILE A 139 1.17 -0.56 8.06
C ILE A 139 1.72 -1.07 9.40
N LYS A 140 1.48 -0.33 10.48
CA LYS A 140 1.98 -0.70 11.81
C LYS A 140 1.19 -1.83 12.48
N ASP A 141 -0.11 -1.89 12.21
CA ASP A 141 -0.99 -2.90 12.79
C ASP A 141 -1.02 -4.15 11.91
N LYS A 142 -0.06 -5.05 12.13
CA LYS A 142 0.12 -6.31 11.37
C LYS A 142 -0.35 -7.53 12.15
N GLY A 143 -1.04 -7.33 13.27
CA GLY A 143 -1.42 -8.38 14.20
C GLY A 143 -0.34 -8.79 15.20
N PRO A 144 -0.60 -9.83 16.01
CA PRO A 144 0.19 -10.15 17.20
C PRO A 144 1.50 -10.88 16.92
N ILE A 145 1.69 -11.42 15.71
CA ILE A 145 2.89 -12.17 15.35
C ILE A 145 3.82 -11.29 14.52
N PRO A 146 5.04 -11.01 15.02
CA PRO A 146 6.05 -10.32 14.24
C PRO A 146 6.47 -11.10 12.98
N MET A 147 6.54 -10.41 11.84
CA MET A 147 6.91 -11.01 10.55
C MET A 147 8.37 -11.48 10.51
N ASP A 148 9.24 -10.88 11.32
CA ASP A 148 10.65 -11.26 11.46
C ASP A 148 10.87 -12.67 12.04
N LYS A 149 9.85 -13.25 12.69
CA LYS A 149 9.84 -14.67 13.09
C LYS A 149 9.77 -15.63 11.90
N TYR A 150 9.29 -15.15 10.76
CA TYR A 150 9.07 -15.94 9.56
C TYR A 150 9.93 -15.51 8.40
N LEU A 151 10.27 -14.23 8.27
CA LEU A 151 10.98 -13.65 7.12
C LEU A 151 12.05 -12.68 7.61
N SER A 152 13.28 -12.81 7.12
CA SER A 152 14.31 -11.79 7.30
C SER A 152 13.89 -10.47 6.64
N LYS A 153 14.46 -9.35 7.09
CA LYS A 153 14.12 -8.03 6.52
C LYS A 153 14.40 -7.96 5.01
N ALA A 154 15.46 -8.61 4.53
CA ALA A 154 15.78 -8.67 3.10
C ALA A 154 14.71 -9.44 2.31
N GLU A 155 14.26 -10.60 2.82
CA GLU A 155 13.16 -11.38 2.23
C GLU A 155 11.85 -10.59 2.20
N GLN A 156 11.52 -9.88 3.30
CA GLN A 156 10.33 -9.02 3.35
C GLN A 156 10.38 -7.92 2.28
N LEU A 157 11.48 -7.19 2.19
CA LEU A 157 11.64 -6.10 1.21
C LEU A 157 11.68 -6.61 -0.23
N PHE A 158 12.26 -7.79 -0.46
CA PHE A 158 12.27 -8.40 -1.79
C PHE A 158 10.87 -8.84 -2.21
N LEU A 159 10.17 -9.61 -1.36
CA LEU A 159 8.81 -10.09 -1.64
C LEU A 159 7.81 -8.95 -1.81
N LEU A 160 7.86 -7.94 -0.93
CA LEU A 160 6.78 -6.95 -0.79
C LEU A 160 7.07 -5.62 -1.50
N GLN A 161 8.33 -5.25 -1.70
CA GLN A 161 8.73 -4.01 -2.39
C GLN A 161 9.56 -4.26 -3.66
N GLY A 162 9.93 -5.50 -3.97
CA GLY A 162 10.79 -5.83 -5.13
C GLY A 162 12.26 -5.43 -4.95
N LYS A 163 12.72 -5.14 -3.73
CA LYS A 163 14.13 -4.78 -3.47
C LYS A 163 15.03 -6.01 -3.53
N ALA A 164 15.71 -6.18 -4.67
CA ALA A 164 16.49 -7.37 -4.98
C ALA A 164 17.98 -7.28 -4.61
N ASP A 165 18.40 -6.34 -3.76
CA ASP A 165 19.82 -6.08 -3.44
C ASP A 165 20.56 -7.34 -2.96
N GLY A 166 19.89 -8.17 -2.14
CA GLY A 166 20.43 -9.44 -1.63
C GLY A 166 20.41 -10.60 -2.63
N TYR A 167 19.84 -10.40 -3.81
CA TYR A 167 19.58 -11.40 -4.84
C TYR A 167 20.31 -11.09 -6.16
N ALA A 168 21.27 -10.16 -6.12
CA ALA A 168 22.07 -9.78 -7.27
C ALA A 168 22.82 -10.98 -7.88
N GLY A 169 22.71 -11.15 -9.19
CA GLY A 169 23.36 -12.24 -9.92
C GLY A 169 22.55 -13.53 -10.03
N MET A 170 21.40 -13.65 -9.34
CA MET A 170 20.49 -14.76 -9.53
C MET A 170 19.75 -14.65 -10.87
N ASN A 171 19.59 -15.78 -11.55
CA ASN A 171 18.73 -15.88 -12.72
C ASN A 171 17.26 -16.17 -12.32
N GLY A 172 16.34 -16.10 -13.28
CA GLY A 172 14.91 -16.28 -13.01
C GLY A 172 14.54 -17.61 -12.35
N VAL A 173 15.23 -18.71 -12.64
CA VAL A 173 14.95 -20.03 -12.03
C VAL A 173 15.37 -20.05 -10.56
N GLU A 174 16.49 -19.41 -10.23
CA GLU A 174 16.96 -19.29 -8.84
C GLU A 174 16.03 -18.38 -8.03
N LEU A 175 15.56 -17.27 -8.63
CA LEU A 175 14.60 -16.37 -8.01
C LEU A 175 13.25 -17.04 -7.75
N ILE A 176 12.75 -17.88 -8.67
CA ILE A 176 11.50 -18.64 -8.46
C ILE A 176 11.61 -19.50 -7.20
N ASN A 177 12.67 -20.30 -7.08
CA ASN A 177 12.83 -21.18 -5.92
C ASN A 177 12.91 -20.38 -4.61
N SER A 178 13.60 -19.23 -4.62
CA SER A 178 13.67 -18.38 -3.44
C SER A 178 12.33 -17.72 -3.10
N LEU A 179 11.58 -17.28 -4.10
CA LEU A 179 10.28 -16.63 -3.93
C LEU A 179 9.23 -17.61 -3.43
N GLU A 180 9.20 -18.85 -3.94
CA GLU A 180 8.26 -19.88 -3.49
C GLU A 180 8.42 -20.19 -1.99
N ASP A 181 9.66 -20.36 -1.49
CA ASP A 181 9.91 -20.57 -0.06
C ASP A 181 9.51 -19.34 0.78
N THR A 182 9.87 -18.15 0.30
CA THR A 182 9.57 -16.88 0.96
C THR A 182 8.06 -16.64 1.06
N GLU A 183 7.33 -16.86 -0.02
CA GLU A 183 5.86 -16.75 -0.08
C GLU A 183 5.20 -17.75 0.86
N GLN A 184 5.66 -19.00 0.88
CA GLN A 184 5.09 -20.02 1.78
C GLN A 184 5.22 -19.59 3.25
N ARG A 185 6.38 -19.06 3.64
CA ARG A 185 6.61 -18.54 5.00
C ARG A 185 5.81 -17.27 5.29
N PHE A 186 5.60 -16.42 4.30
CA PHE A 186 4.70 -15.26 4.40
C PHE A 186 3.26 -15.69 4.69
N LEU A 187 2.76 -16.69 3.97
CA LEU A 187 1.40 -17.22 4.18
C LEU A 187 1.25 -17.92 5.52
N GLU A 188 2.28 -18.66 5.97
CA GLU A 188 2.30 -19.26 7.30
C GLU A 188 2.28 -18.19 8.41
N TRP A 189 3.01 -17.09 8.23
CA TRP A 189 2.95 -15.92 9.11
C TRP A 189 1.54 -15.31 9.14
N PHE A 190 0.94 -15.06 7.98
CA PHE A 190 -0.38 -14.46 7.86
C PHE A 190 -1.45 -15.34 8.54
N TYR A 191 -1.39 -16.64 8.32
CA TYR A 191 -2.25 -17.62 8.97
C TYR A 191 -2.06 -17.62 10.51
N HIS A 192 -0.82 -17.61 10.99
CA HIS A 192 -0.53 -17.56 12.43
C HIS A 192 -1.07 -16.30 13.09
N THR A 193 -0.93 -15.15 12.43
CA THR A 193 -1.53 -13.89 12.86
C THR A 193 -3.04 -14.01 13.03
N GLN A 194 -3.76 -14.55 12.05
CA GLN A 194 -5.21 -14.74 12.16
C GLN A 194 -5.60 -15.78 13.20
N PHE A 195 -4.85 -16.89 13.30
CA PHE A 195 -5.05 -17.91 14.33
C PHE A 195 -5.02 -17.29 15.72
N GLU A 196 -3.99 -16.51 16.05
CA GLU A 196 -3.87 -15.87 17.37
C GLU A 196 -5.00 -14.87 17.64
N MET A 197 -5.43 -14.11 16.62
CA MET A 197 -6.57 -13.19 16.76
C MET A 197 -7.86 -13.94 17.03
N SER A 198 -8.20 -14.93 16.21
CA SER A 198 -9.41 -15.74 16.34
C SER A 198 -9.43 -16.55 17.64
N TYR A 199 -8.30 -17.13 18.01
CA TYR A 199 -8.15 -17.86 19.27
C TYR A 199 -8.40 -16.95 20.47
N GLY A 200 -7.80 -15.75 20.48
CA GLY A 200 -8.02 -14.76 21.52
C GLY A 200 -9.47 -14.26 21.61
N ILE A 201 -10.19 -14.18 20.48
CA ILE A 201 -11.63 -13.87 20.45
C ILE A 201 -12.43 -15.00 21.12
N VAL A 202 -12.17 -16.26 20.74
CA VAL A 202 -12.85 -17.41 21.35
C VAL A 202 -12.60 -17.45 22.86
N GLU A 203 -11.36 -17.24 23.32
CA GLU A 203 -11.04 -17.11 24.74
C GLU A 203 -11.78 -15.97 25.43
N HIS A 204 -11.91 -14.81 24.78
CA HIS A 204 -12.62 -13.65 25.33
C HIS A 204 -14.09 -13.97 25.61
N PHE A 205 -14.77 -14.65 24.69
CA PHE A 205 -16.19 -15.00 24.88
C PHE A 205 -16.36 -16.20 25.81
N LEU A 206 -15.44 -17.18 25.81
CA LEU A 206 -15.50 -18.29 26.76
C LEU A 206 -15.45 -17.78 28.22
N LYS A 207 -14.66 -16.74 28.50
CA LYS A 207 -14.60 -16.08 29.82
C LYS A 207 -15.94 -15.49 30.28
N LYS A 208 -16.88 -15.22 29.36
CA LYS A 208 -18.23 -14.71 29.67
C LYS A 208 -19.21 -15.82 30.06
N THR A 209 -18.83 -17.08 29.90
CA THR A 209 -19.69 -18.24 30.17
C THR A 209 -19.19 -19.00 31.41
N PRO A 210 -19.79 -18.78 32.60
CA PRO A 210 -19.25 -19.29 33.87
C PRO A 210 -19.17 -20.83 33.96
N ALA A 211 -20.05 -21.54 33.25
CA ALA A 211 -20.09 -23.01 33.23
C ALA A 211 -18.90 -23.64 32.47
N GLU A 212 -18.15 -22.86 31.69
CA GLU A 212 -17.19 -23.35 30.70
C GLU A 212 -15.75 -22.92 31.01
N LEU A 213 -15.53 -22.27 32.16
CA LEU A 213 -14.21 -21.85 32.65
C LEU A 213 -13.24 -23.02 32.84
N THR A 214 -13.73 -24.26 32.91
CA THR A 214 -12.91 -25.49 32.97
C THR A 214 -12.01 -25.67 31.75
N TYR A 215 -12.38 -25.11 30.59
CA TYR A 215 -11.60 -25.20 29.36
C TYR A 215 -10.51 -24.12 29.25
N LEU A 216 -10.60 -23.00 29.98
CA LEU A 216 -9.63 -21.89 29.83
C LEU A 216 -8.19 -22.33 30.08
N SER A 217 -7.95 -23.08 31.16
CA SER A 217 -6.62 -23.62 31.47
C SER A 217 -6.10 -24.59 30.41
N ARG A 218 -7.00 -25.29 29.70
CA ARG A 218 -6.65 -26.20 28.61
C ARG A 218 -6.32 -25.44 27.34
N LEU A 219 -7.08 -24.39 27.02
CA LEU A 219 -6.82 -23.55 25.86
C LEU A 219 -5.40 -22.98 25.90
N GLU A 220 -5.02 -22.36 27.01
CA GLU A 220 -3.67 -21.79 27.16
C GLU A 220 -2.58 -22.86 27.00
N LYS A 221 -2.78 -24.03 27.61
CA LYS A 221 -1.81 -25.13 27.57
C LYS A 221 -1.67 -25.75 26.17
N ASP A 222 -2.78 -25.93 25.47
CA ASP A 222 -2.83 -26.71 24.23
C ASP A 222 -2.66 -25.83 22.98
N LYS A 223 -2.71 -24.50 23.09
CA LYS A 223 -2.72 -23.55 21.96
C LYS A 223 -1.62 -23.82 20.92
N GLU A 224 -0.37 -23.96 21.36
CA GLU A 224 0.77 -24.19 20.46
C GLU A 224 0.66 -25.55 19.75
N GLU A 225 0.21 -26.60 20.45
CA GLU A 225 -0.01 -27.92 19.85
C GLU A 225 -1.14 -27.87 18.83
N ILE A 226 -2.23 -27.18 19.15
CA ILE A 226 -3.37 -26.96 18.26
C ILE A 226 -2.90 -26.29 16.97
N PHE A 227 -2.20 -25.16 17.08
CA PHE A 227 -1.62 -24.45 15.93
C PHE A 227 -0.69 -25.33 15.08
N ARG A 228 0.21 -26.07 15.74
CA ARG A 228 1.17 -26.95 15.04
C ARG A 228 0.49 -28.11 14.32
N SER A 229 -0.56 -28.67 14.93
CA SER A 229 -1.32 -29.82 14.40
C SER A 229 -2.29 -29.44 13.28
N ASP A 230 -2.54 -28.14 13.10
CA ASP A 230 -3.47 -27.66 12.09
C ASP A 230 -2.92 -27.83 10.67
N GLY A 231 -3.61 -28.66 9.88
CA GLY A 231 -3.29 -28.88 8.48
C GLY A 231 -3.67 -27.73 7.56
N ASN A 232 -4.55 -26.82 7.99
CA ASN A 232 -4.99 -25.65 7.23
C ASN A 232 -3.92 -24.57 7.18
N ARG A 233 -2.99 -24.54 8.14
CA ARG A 233 -1.86 -23.60 8.18
C ARG A 233 -1.06 -23.50 6.87
N LYS A 234 -1.06 -24.57 6.07
CA LYS A 234 -0.32 -24.65 4.79
C LYS A 234 -1.23 -24.67 3.55
N LYS A 235 -2.55 -24.55 3.73
CA LYS A 235 -3.54 -24.83 2.67
C LYS A 235 -4.61 -23.76 2.55
N GLU A 236 -4.98 -23.14 3.65
CA GLU A 236 -6.01 -22.12 3.75
C GLU A 236 -5.38 -20.82 4.21
N MET A 237 -5.96 -19.69 3.81
CA MET A 237 -5.49 -18.37 4.23
C MET A 237 -6.29 -17.75 5.33
N GLU A 238 -7.54 -18.17 5.52
CA GLU A 238 -8.41 -17.60 6.53
C GLU A 238 -8.46 -18.51 7.76
N CYS A 239 -8.33 -17.91 8.93
CA CYS A 239 -8.50 -18.60 10.20
C CYS A 239 -9.51 -17.84 11.05
N SER A 240 -10.81 -18.10 10.83
CA SER A 240 -11.92 -17.39 11.48
C SER A 240 -12.21 -17.90 12.91
N PRO A 241 -12.92 -17.12 13.75
CA PRO A 241 -13.36 -17.59 15.07
C PRO A 241 -14.23 -18.85 14.99
N GLU A 242 -15.11 -18.96 13.98
CA GLU A 242 -15.91 -20.17 13.75
C GLU A 242 -15.03 -21.40 13.51
N TYR A 243 -13.99 -21.23 12.70
CA TYR A 243 -13.05 -22.30 12.41
C TYR A 243 -12.32 -22.76 13.68
N ILE A 244 -11.84 -21.83 14.50
CA ILE A 244 -11.24 -22.15 15.80
C ILE A 244 -12.22 -22.90 16.70
N CYS A 245 -13.49 -22.47 16.79
CA CYS A 245 -14.49 -23.19 17.58
C CYS A 245 -14.66 -24.64 17.11
N ARG A 246 -14.74 -24.88 15.79
CA ARG A 246 -14.81 -26.24 15.23
C ARG A 246 -13.55 -27.06 15.53
N LEU A 247 -12.38 -26.43 15.47
CA LEU A 247 -11.10 -27.08 15.77
C LEU A 247 -11.04 -27.54 17.24
N LEU A 248 -11.49 -26.69 18.16
CA LEU A 248 -11.53 -26.96 19.59
C LEU A 248 -12.55 -28.03 19.96
N ASP A 249 -13.76 -27.98 19.39
CA ASP A 249 -14.79 -29.01 19.58
C ASP A 249 -14.29 -30.39 19.13
N LYS A 250 -13.59 -30.44 17.98
CA LYS A 250 -12.97 -31.68 17.49
C LYS A 250 -11.86 -32.18 18.41
N ARG A 251 -10.99 -31.28 18.90
CA ARG A 251 -9.87 -31.63 19.79
C ARG A 251 -10.35 -32.18 21.13
N TYR A 252 -11.36 -31.55 21.72
CA TYR A 252 -11.85 -31.90 23.06
C TYR A 252 -13.06 -32.83 23.06
N GLN A 253 -13.55 -33.22 21.88
CA GLN A 253 -14.74 -34.07 21.70
C GLN A 253 -15.96 -33.48 22.43
N THR A 254 -16.25 -32.21 22.16
CA THR A 254 -17.31 -31.43 22.80
C THR A 254 -18.11 -30.63 21.76
N ALA A 255 -19.16 -29.95 22.21
CA ALA A 255 -19.95 -29.00 21.41
C ALA A 255 -19.95 -27.60 22.04
N VAL A 256 -19.15 -27.39 23.09
CA VAL A 256 -19.08 -26.16 23.88
C VAL A 256 -18.70 -24.97 22.99
N PHE A 257 -17.68 -25.10 22.16
CA PHE A 257 -17.17 -23.98 21.38
C PHE A 257 -18.07 -23.66 20.18
N GLY A 258 -18.66 -24.68 19.55
CA GLY A 258 -19.65 -24.50 18.51
C GLY A 258 -20.93 -23.84 19.02
N ASN A 259 -21.37 -24.17 20.24
CA ASN A 259 -22.50 -23.48 20.89
C ASN A 259 -22.13 -22.04 21.27
N LEU A 260 -20.92 -21.82 21.81
CA LEU A 260 -20.39 -20.49 22.08
C LEU A 260 -20.40 -19.62 20.80
N TYR A 261 -19.97 -20.17 19.66
CA TYR A 261 -20.04 -19.45 18.40
C TYR A 261 -21.49 -19.12 18.04
N LYS A 262 -22.43 -20.07 18.12
CA LYS A 262 -23.85 -19.81 17.80
C LYS A 262 -24.44 -18.68 18.65
N ASP A 263 -24.09 -18.64 19.94
CA ASP A 263 -24.62 -17.63 20.86
C ASP A 263 -24.01 -16.24 20.61
N TYR A 264 -22.77 -16.18 20.13
CA TYR A 264 -21.99 -14.93 20.00
C TYR A 264 -21.50 -14.62 18.56
N ALA A 265 -22.00 -15.31 17.53
CA ALA A 265 -21.45 -15.30 16.16
C ALA A 265 -21.22 -13.87 15.65
N ARG A 266 -22.27 -13.05 15.66
CA ARG A 266 -22.21 -11.66 15.20
C ARG A 266 -21.15 -10.83 15.95
N GLN A 267 -21.01 -11.01 17.26
CA GLN A 267 -20.06 -10.23 18.05
C GLN A 267 -18.62 -10.73 17.87
N MET A 268 -18.44 -12.04 17.67
CA MET A 268 -17.14 -12.62 17.33
C MET A 268 -16.68 -12.17 15.95
N GLU A 269 -17.57 -12.23 14.95
CA GLU A 269 -17.31 -11.78 13.58
C GLU A 269 -16.97 -10.29 13.56
N GLN A 270 -17.77 -9.44 14.20
CA GLN A 270 -17.49 -8.00 14.28
C GLN A 270 -16.12 -7.72 14.95
N LEU A 271 -15.81 -8.39 16.07
CA LEU A 271 -14.53 -8.19 16.74
C LEU A 271 -13.35 -8.70 15.91
N PHE A 272 -13.56 -9.74 15.10
CA PHE A 272 -12.57 -10.26 14.17
C PHE A 272 -12.33 -9.27 13.02
N GLU A 273 -13.39 -8.74 12.41
CA GLU A 273 -13.30 -7.69 11.39
C GLU A 273 -12.60 -6.44 11.92
N GLU A 274 -12.95 -5.97 13.12
CA GLU A 274 -12.29 -4.82 13.76
C GLU A 274 -10.80 -5.05 13.98
N LYS A 275 -10.39 -6.26 14.37
CA LYS A 275 -8.98 -6.63 14.55
C LYS A 275 -8.24 -6.81 13.22
N CYS A 276 -8.94 -7.21 12.17
CA CYS A 276 -8.40 -7.41 10.83
C CYS A 276 -8.58 -6.19 9.94
N ILE A 277 -9.07 -5.06 10.43
CA ILE A 277 -9.46 -3.91 9.59
C ILE A 277 -8.34 -3.44 8.63
N ALA A 278 -7.08 -3.54 9.05
CA ALA A 278 -5.93 -3.19 8.22
C ALA A 278 -5.79 -4.08 6.96
N THR A 279 -6.34 -5.30 6.94
CA THR A 279 -6.32 -6.18 5.76
C THR A 279 -7.21 -5.66 4.64
N GLN A 280 -8.19 -4.80 4.93
CA GLN A 280 -8.97 -4.12 3.89
C GLN A 280 -8.09 -3.21 3.02
N LEU A 281 -6.90 -2.80 3.49
CA LEU A 281 -5.98 -2.02 2.67
C LEU A 281 -5.53 -2.77 1.40
N PHE A 282 -5.53 -4.11 1.44
CA PHE A 282 -5.11 -4.95 0.32
C PHE A 282 -6.11 -4.96 -0.85
N GLU A 283 -7.30 -4.42 -0.63
CA GLU A 283 -8.30 -4.21 -1.68
C GLU A 283 -7.99 -2.97 -2.52
N TYR A 284 -7.12 -2.07 -2.05
CA TYR A 284 -6.83 -0.82 -2.74
C TYR A 284 -5.54 -0.86 -3.52
N GLN A 285 -5.59 -0.26 -4.70
CA GLN A 285 -4.45 -0.08 -5.58
C GLN A 285 -4.43 1.34 -6.13
N ILE A 286 -3.26 1.98 -6.10
CA ILE A 286 -3.07 3.33 -6.60
C ILE A 286 -2.02 3.29 -7.72
N LYS A 287 -2.40 3.77 -8.90
CA LYS A 287 -1.46 4.18 -9.97
C LYS A 287 -1.03 5.60 -9.68
N PHE A 288 0.19 5.77 -9.18
CA PHE A 288 0.77 7.07 -8.87
C PHE A 288 1.59 7.57 -10.05
N GLU A 289 1.29 8.78 -10.51
CA GLU A 289 1.92 9.41 -11.67
C GLU A 289 2.54 10.76 -11.28
N LEU A 290 3.76 11.02 -11.76
CA LEU A 290 4.50 12.24 -11.44
C LEU A 290 5.03 12.93 -12.69
N SER A 291 4.71 14.22 -12.83
CA SER A 291 5.37 15.15 -13.73
C SER A 291 6.35 16.01 -12.96
N MET A 292 7.60 16.04 -13.42
CA MET A 292 8.64 16.91 -12.88
C MET A 292 8.99 18.02 -13.89
N PRO A 293 9.37 19.22 -13.43
CA PRO A 293 9.67 20.31 -14.34
C PRO A 293 11.05 20.11 -15.00
N GLY A 294 11.12 20.37 -16.31
CA GLY A 294 12.38 20.38 -17.05
C GLY A 294 12.89 18.98 -17.40
N GLU A 295 14.19 18.78 -17.29
CA GLU A 295 14.87 17.52 -17.63
C GLU A 295 14.98 16.64 -16.38
N LEU A 296 14.46 15.42 -16.48
CA LEU A 296 14.59 14.41 -15.42
C LEU A 296 16.06 13.95 -15.28
N LEU A 297 16.57 13.92 -14.06
CA LEU A 297 17.93 13.49 -13.74
C LEU A 297 17.97 12.06 -13.20
N SER A 298 17.05 11.74 -12.29
CA SER A 298 16.94 10.41 -11.70
C SER A 298 15.55 10.17 -11.15
N SER A 299 15.17 8.90 -11.07
CA SER A 299 13.96 8.42 -10.41
C SER A 299 14.21 7.04 -9.83
N ASN A 300 13.48 6.67 -8.77
CA ASN A 300 13.50 5.32 -8.23
C ASN A 300 12.43 4.40 -8.86
N THR A 301 11.77 4.82 -9.93
CA THR A 301 11.05 3.96 -10.87
C THR A 301 11.72 3.97 -12.24
N VAL A 302 11.57 2.86 -12.96
CA VAL A 302 11.89 2.74 -14.39
C VAL A 302 10.65 2.78 -15.28
N SER A 303 9.45 2.78 -14.68
CA SER A 303 8.18 2.83 -15.39
C SER A 303 7.79 4.26 -15.72
N ALA A 304 7.40 4.50 -16.98
CA ALA A 304 6.91 5.77 -17.45
C ALA A 304 5.83 5.57 -18.51
N GLU A 305 4.78 6.38 -18.45
CA GLU A 305 3.66 6.40 -19.40
C GLU A 305 3.35 7.85 -19.75
N ASP A 306 3.18 8.15 -21.04
CA ASP A 306 2.89 9.51 -21.53
C ASP A 306 3.82 10.62 -21.00
N GLY A 307 5.09 10.28 -20.74
CA GLY A 307 6.10 11.20 -20.20
C GLY A 307 6.01 11.43 -18.69
N MET A 308 5.11 10.73 -18.00
CA MET A 308 4.95 10.74 -16.55
C MET A 308 5.68 9.55 -15.93
N LEU A 309 6.30 9.74 -14.77
CA LEU A 309 6.86 8.64 -14.00
C LEU A 309 5.75 7.89 -13.27
N VAL A 310 5.77 6.57 -13.29
CA VAL A 310 4.69 5.73 -12.77
C VAL A 310 5.18 4.81 -11.65
N TRP A 311 4.41 4.74 -10.57
CA TRP A 311 4.56 3.74 -9.51
C TRP A 311 3.23 3.07 -9.21
N LYS A 312 3.30 1.75 -8.97
CA LYS A 312 2.24 1.02 -8.28
C LYS A 312 2.39 1.24 -6.77
N VAL A 313 1.31 1.62 -6.11
CA VAL A 313 1.23 1.71 -4.64
C VAL A 313 0.06 0.85 -4.17
N ASP A 314 0.31 -0.05 -3.24
CA ASP A 314 -0.66 -0.98 -2.66
C ASP A 314 -0.23 -1.39 -1.25
N ALA A 315 -1.11 -2.08 -0.52
CA ALA A 315 -0.82 -2.52 0.85
C ALA A 315 0.42 -3.41 0.97
N TYR A 316 0.70 -4.24 -0.03
CA TYR A 316 1.91 -5.08 -0.05
C TYR A 316 3.17 -4.22 0.10
N ARG A 317 3.30 -3.15 -0.69
CA ARG A 317 4.49 -2.28 -0.68
C ARG A 317 4.72 -1.53 0.63
N VAL A 318 3.64 -1.25 1.36
CA VAL A 318 3.72 -0.58 2.68
C VAL A 318 3.66 -1.57 3.85
N LEU A 319 3.66 -2.89 3.60
CA LEU A 319 3.55 -3.89 4.66
C LEU A 319 4.89 -4.13 5.35
N ALA A 320 6.02 -4.10 4.64
CA ALA A 320 7.34 -4.40 5.20
C ALA A 320 8.04 -3.18 5.81
N ASP A 321 7.81 -2.00 5.22
CA ASP A 321 8.50 -0.74 5.51
C ASP A 321 7.74 0.42 4.85
N ASN A 322 8.18 1.64 5.07
CA ASN A 322 7.75 2.79 4.28
C ASN A 322 8.08 2.55 2.79
N TYR A 323 7.20 3.03 1.92
CA TYR A 323 7.37 2.96 0.47
C TYR A 323 7.59 4.36 -0.11
N ARG A 324 8.85 4.63 -0.48
CA ARG A 324 9.30 5.92 -0.99
C ARG A 324 9.18 5.99 -2.51
N LEU A 325 8.55 7.04 -3.02
CA LEU A 325 8.64 7.48 -4.41
C LEU A 325 9.57 8.70 -4.46
N GLN A 326 10.49 8.74 -5.42
CA GLN A 326 11.46 9.83 -5.51
C GLN A 326 11.83 10.12 -6.96
N ALA A 327 11.89 11.41 -7.29
CA ALA A 327 12.40 11.90 -8.57
C ALA A 327 13.18 13.21 -8.41
N GLU A 328 14.16 13.41 -9.27
CA GLU A 328 14.97 14.62 -9.35
C GLU A 328 14.98 15.16 -10.77
N SER A 329 14.84 16.47 -10.93
CA SER A 329 14.88 17.13 -12.23
C SER A 329 15.63 18.47 -12.18
N ARG A 330 15.92 19.04 -13.35
CA ARG A 330 16.49 20.37 -13.47
C ARG A 330 15.82 21.20 -14.56
N VAL A 331 15.77 22.50 -14.34
CA VAL A 331 15.29 23.49 -15.31
C VAL A 331 16.39 24.49 -15.61
N MET A 332 16.60 24.78 -16.88
CA MET A 332 17.56 25.78 -17.34
C MET A 332 17.08 27.20 -17.01
N ASN A 333 17.95 28.00 -16.38
CA ASN A 333 17.72 29.42 -16.15
C ASN A 333 18.14 30.22 -17.40
N ILE A 334 17.28 30.25 -18.42
CA ILE A 334 17.60 30.87 -19.72
C ILE A 334 18.13 32.30 -19.56
N TRP A 335 17.53 33.09 -18.67
CA TRP A 335 17.96 34.45 -18.38
C TRP A 335 19.41 34.53 -17.90
N ALA A 336 19.87 33.55 -17.11
CA ALA A 336 21.24 33.51 -16.59
C ALA A 336 22.25 33.21 -17.69
N PHE A 337 21.90 32.36 -18.65
CA PHE A 337 22.72 32.12 -19.85
C PHE A 337 22.83 33.38 -20.71
N VAL A 338 21.70 34.05 -20.97
CA VAL A 338 21.68 35.30 -21.74
C VAL A 338 22.53 36.38 -21.05
N LEU A 339 22.33 36.57 -19.75
CA LEU A 339 23.09 37.56 -18.97
C LEU A 339 24.59 37.25 -18.96
N THR A 340 24.97 35.99 -18.76
CA THR A 340 26.38 35.58 -18.79
C THR A 340 26.98 35.81 -20.18
N GLY A 341 26.26 35.49 -21.25
CA GLY A 341 26.69 35.74 -22.63
C GLY A 341 26.89 37.23 -22.92
N LEU A 342 25.97 38.08 -22.46
CA LEU A 342 26.10 39.54 -22.59
C LEU A 342 27.31 40.10 -21.83
N LEU A 343 27.54 39.64 -20.59
CA LEU A 343 28.70 40.06 -19.80
C LEU A 343 30.02 39.65 -20.47
N LEU A 344 30.10 38.45 -21.03
CA LEU A 344 31.26 37.99 -21.79
C LEU A 344 31.48 38.83 -23.05
N ALA A 345 30.42 39.16 -23.79
CA ALA A 345 30.51 40.02 -24.98
C ALA A 345 31.01 41.43 -24.63
N VAL A 346 30.50 42.04 -23.55
CA VAL A 346 30.96 43.35 -23.07
C VAL A 346 32.43 43.29 -22.64
N ALA A 347 32.84 42.26 -21.89
CA ALA A 347 34.23 42.08 -21.51
C ALA A 347 35.12 41.98 -22.76
N LEU A 348 34.74 41.18 -23.76
CA LEU A 348 35.51 41.08 -25.01
C LEU A 348 35.64 42.44 -25.70
N ILE A 349 34.58 43.26 -25.78
CA ILE A 349 34.64 44.59 -26.38
C ILE A 349 35.60 45.51 -25.61
N LEU A 350 35.56 45.50 -24.28
CA LEU A 350 36.42 46.33 -23.42
C LEU A 350 37.90 45.90 -23.47
N PHE A 351 38.17 44.63 -23.74
CA PHE A 351 39.53 44.07 -23.84
C PHE A 351 40.09 44.01 -25.27
N ILE A 352 39.33 44.44 -26.29
CA ILE A 352 39.92 44.74 -27.61
C ILE A 352 40.78 46.00 -27.43
N PRO A 353 42.12 45.92 -27.57
CA PRO A 353 42.95 47.10 -27.48
C PRO A 353 42.53 48.05 -28.60
N THR A 354 42.01 49.22 -28.21
CA THR A 354 41.89 50.37 -29.10
C THR A 354 43.30 50.68 -29.60
N ARG A 355 43.58 50.32 -30.85
CA ARG A 355 44.80 50.72 -31.56
C ARG A 355 44.75 52.20 -31.91
#